data_AF-A0A8G2DYT3-F1
#
_entry.id   AF-A0A8G2DYT3-F1
#
_cell.length_a   1.000
_cell.length_b   1.000
_cell.length_c   1.000
_cell.angle_alpha   90.00
_cell.angle_beta   90.00
_cell.angle_gamma   90.00
#
_symmetry.space_group_name_H-M   'P 1'
#
loop_
_entity.id
_entity.type
_entity.pdbx_description
1 polymer ?
#
loop_
_entity_poly.entity_id
_entity_poly.type
_entity_poly.pdbx_seq_one_letter_code
_entity_poly.pdbx_strand_id
1 'polypeptide(L)'
;METSWGPADLDVAHCSTALALLHGVLAGMRFADRYVAAGGTVDEDDAAHLHWRLLDALGHAPDAEKVAVPWRWLGRSDLTPEVLTRRLEEYLAALFDRYG
;
A
#
# COMPACT_ATOMS: atom_id res chain seq x y z
N MET A 1 16.78 -1.15 -2.58
CA MET A 1 15.98 -2.30 -3.04
C MET A 1 16.85 -3.10 -3.98
N GLU A 2 16.91 -4.41 -3.82
CA GLU A 2 17.50 -5.33 -4.80
C GLU A 2 16.34 -5.94 -5.59
N THR A 3 16.44 -5.98 -6.92
CA THR A 3 15.42 -6.61 -7.77
C THR A 3 15.65 -8.10 -7.79
N SER A 4 14.61 -8.88 -7.46
CA SER A 4 14.63 -10.34 -7.49
C SER A 4 13.38 -10.87 -8.18
N TRP A 5 13.36 -12.18 -8.46
CA TRP A 5 12.16 -12.85 -8.96
C TRP A 5 11.20 -13.13 -7.81
N GLY A 6 9.93 -12.78 -7.98
CA GLY A 6 8.87 -12.96 -6.98
C GLY A 6 7.48 -12.83 -7.61
N PRO A 7 6.41 -13.01 -6.81
CA PRO A 7 5.04 -12.85 -7.28
C PRO A 7 4.73 -11.38 -7.55
N ALA A 8 3.95 -11.11 -8.61
CA ALA A 8 3.49 -9.75 -8.93
C ALA A 8 2.66 -9.13 -7.80
N ASP A 9 1.94 -9.95 -7.02
CA ASP A 9 1.18 -9.49 -5.84
C ASP A 9 2.04 -8.74 -4.83
N LEU A 10 3.32 -9.08 -4.68
CA LEU A 10 4.23 -8.35 -3.79
C LEU A 10 4.52 -6.94 -4.32
N ASP A 11 4.81 -6.81 -5.62
CA ASP A 11 5.03 -5.50 -6.25
C ASP A 11 3.75 -4.64 -6.22
N VAL A 12 2.59 -5.28 -6.44
CA VAL A 12 1.28 -4.64 -6.36
C VAL A 12 0.97 -4.21 -4.93
N ALA A 13 1.30 -5.02 -3.93
CA ALA A 13 1.17 -4.67 -2.52
C ALA A 13 2.01 -3.42 -2.19
N HIS A 14 3.29 -3.42 -2.60
CA HIS A 14 4.21 -2.30 -2.38
C HIS A 14 3.69 -0.98 -2.98
N CYS A 15 3.23 -1.04 -4.24
CA CYS A 15 2.64 0.13 -4.90
C CYS A 15 1.35 0.58 -4.22
N SER A 16 0.49 -0.36 -3.81
CA SER A 16 -0.78 -0.06 -3.16
C SER A 16 -0.57 0.64 -1.81
N THR A 17 0.34 0.14 -0.97
CA THR A 17 0.67 0.74 0.32
C THR A 17 1.28 2.13 0.14
N ALA A 18 2.25 2.29 -0.75
CA ALA A 18 2.86 3.59 -1.02
C ALA A 18 1.81 4.62 -1.48
N LEU A 19 0.89 4.22 -2.38
CA LEU A 19 -0.21 5.08 -2.82
C LEU A 19 -1.20 5.39 -1.70
N ALA A 20 -1.53 4.42 -0.85
CA ALA A 20 -2.41 4.64 0.31
C ALA A 20 -1.82 5.68 1.26
N LEU A 21 -0.53 5.56 1.60
CA LEU A 21 0.14 6.45 2.53
C LEU A 21 0.35 7.85 1.93
N LEU A 22 0.81 7.95 0.68
CA LEU A 22 1.18 9.24 0.07
C LEU A 22 -0.02 10.00 -0.53
N HIS A 23 -1.02 9.28 -1.02
CA HIS A 23 -2.15 9.83 -1.79
C HIS A 23 -3.54 9.48 -1.22
N GLY A 24 -3.60 8.69 -0.14
CA GLY A 24 -4.84 8.33 0.56
C GLY A 24 -5.34 6.92 0.22
N VAL A 25 -6.10 6.33 1.14
CA VAL A 25 -6.54 4.92 1.13
C VAL A 25 -7.17 4.50 -0.21
N LEU A 26 -8.08 5.32 -0.76
CA LEU A 26 -8.72 5.03 -2.03
C LEU A 26 -7.74 4.94 -3.22
N ALA A 27 -6.61 5.63 -3.17
CA ALA A 27 -5.58 5.52 -4.19
C ALA A 27 -4.93 4.13 -4.16
N GLY A 28 -4.57 3.65 -2.98
CA GLY A 28 -4.02 2.30 -2.77
C GLY A 28 -5.03 1.20 -3.13
N MET A 29 -6.25 1.27 -2.59
CA MET A 29 -7.27 0.23 -2.80
C MET A 29 -7.68 0.02 -4.26
N ARG A 30 -7.56 1.05 -5.11
CA ARG A 30 -7.88 0.95 -6.54
C ARG A 30 -6.70 0.53 -7.41
N PHE A 31 -5.48 0.43 -6.86
CA PHE A 31 -4.29 0.18 -7.66
C PHE A 31 -4.34 -1.21 -8.30
N ALA A 32 -4.73 -2.23 -7.53
CA ALA A 32 -4.88 -3.61 -8.02
C ALA A 32 -5.79 -3.69 -9.25
N ASP A 33 -6.97 -3.07 -9.17
CA ASP A 33 -7.95 -3.05 -10.27
C ASP A 33 -7.38 -2.37 -11.52
N ARG A 34 -6.63 -1.28 -11.34
CA ARG A 34 -5.97 -0.58 -12.46
C ARG A 34 -4.82 -1.37 -13.05
N TYR A 35 -4.05 -2.08 -12.22
CA TYR A 35 -2.98 -2.95 -12.66
C TYR A 35 -3.52 -4.08 -13.55
N VAL A 36 -4.60 -4.73 -13.12
CA VAL A 36 -5.28 -5.77 -13.91
C VAL A 36 -5.89 -5.19 -15.19
N ALA A 37 -6.55 -4.04 -15.12
CA ALA A 37 -7.10 -3.37 -16.29
C ALA A 37 -6.03 -2.96 -17.33
N ALA A 38 -4.78 -2.79 -16.90
CA ALA A 38 -3.63 -2.52 -17.77
C ALA A 38 -2.97 -3.80 -18.33
N GLY A 39 -3.54 -4.98 -18.06
CA GLY A 39 -3.03 -6.28 -18.53
C GLY A 39 -2.10 -6.99 -17.55
N GLY A 40 -1.94 -6.46 -16.33
CA GLY A 40 -1.24 -7.16 -15.26
C GLY A 40 -2.03 -8.35 -14.74
N THR A 41 -1.32 -9.33 -14.16
CA THR A 41 -1.92 -10.49 -13.51
C THR A 41 -1.47 -10.53 -12.06
N VAL A 42 -2.43 -10.79 -11.18
CA VAL A 42 -2.26 -11.06 -9.74
C VAL A 42 -2.96 -12.38 -9.44
N ASP A 43 -2.75 -12.94 -8.25
CA ASP A 43 -3.49 -14.12 -7.80
C ASP A 43 -5.01 -13.89 -7.88
N GLU A 44 -5.80 -14.95 -8.05
CA GLU A 44 -7.27 -14.86 -8.05
C GLU A 44 -7.86 -15.06 -6.64
N ASP A 45 -7.06 -15.55 -5.69
CA ASP A 45 -7.45 -15.80 -4.31
C ASP A 45 -7.40 -14.50 -3.47
N ASP A 46 -8.55 -14.10 -2.94
CA ASP A 46 -8.68 -12.96 -2.02
C ASP A 46 -7.78 -13.13 -0.78
N ALA A 47 -7.55 -14.36 -0.30
CA ALA A 47 -6.66 -14.60 0.83
C ALA A 47 -5.19 -14.30 0.47
N ALA A 48 -4.76 -14.59 -0.77
CA ALA A 48 -3.43 -14.22 -1.26
C ALA A 48 -3.31 -12.70 -1.40
N HIS A 49 -4.36 -12.04 -1.90
CA HIS A 49 -4.41 -10.58 -1.97
C HIS A 49 -4.28 -9.90 -0.61
N LEU A 50 -5.01 -10.41 0.38
CA LEU A 50 -4.96 -9.93 1.75
C LEU A 50 -3.58 -10.17 2.36
N HIS A 51 -3.02 -11.37 2.20
CA HIS A 51 -1.71 -11.74 2.72
C HIS A 51 -0.60 -10.77 2.29
N TRP A 52 -0.44 -10.56 0.98
CA TRP A 52 0.66 -9.72 0.46
C TRP A 52 0.50 -8.24 0.84
N ARG A 53 -0.73 -7.72 0.80
CA ARG A 53 -1.00 -6.32 1.14
C ARG A 53 -0.87 -6.04 2.63
N LEU A 54 -1.29 -6.97 3.49
CA LEU A 54 -1.04 -6.87 4.93
C LEU A 54 0.45 -6.96 5.24
N LEU A 55 1.17 -7.91 4.63
CA LEU A 55 2.59 -8.10 4.86
C LEU A 55 3.39 -6.82 4.56
N ASP A 56 3.14 -6.20 3.41
CA ASP A 56 3.82 -4.96 3.02
C ASP A 56 3.39 -3.78 3.90
N ALA A 57 2.09 -3.61 4.17
CA ALA A 57 1.58 -2.53 5.03
C ALA A 57 2.13 -2.58 6.46
N LEU A 58 2.23 -3.78 7.05
CA LEU A 58 2.80 -3.97 8.39
C LEU A 58 4.30 -3.64 8.45
N GLY A 59 5.01 -3.65 7.33
CA GLY A 59 6.40 -3.16 7.24
C GLY A 59 6.55 -1.67 7.58
N HIS A 60 5.45 -0.91 7.52
CA HIS A 60 5.38 0.49 7.91
C HIS A 60 4.92 0.69 9.37
N ALA A 61 4.48 -0.35 10.08
CA ALA A 61 4.05 -0.22 11.46
C ALA A 61 5.25 -0.27 12.45
N PRO A 62 5.17 0.39 13.61
CA PRO A 62 4.16 1.40 13.98
C PRO A 62 4.46 2.79 13.37
N ASP A 63 5.62 2.94 12.73
CA ASP A 63 6.13 4.23 12.26
C ASP A 63 6.03 4.37 10.73
N ALA A 64 4.83 4.74 10.28
CA ALA A 64 4.54 4.95 8.87
C ALA A 64 5.25 6.20 8.32
N GLU A 65 5.76 7.08 9.19
CA GLU A 65 6.28 8.38 8.78
C GLU A 65 7.54 8.30 7.93
N LYS A 66 8.30 7.21 8.06
CA LYS A 66 9.55 6.97 7.33
C LYS A 66 9.38 7.11 5.82
N VAL A 67 8.22 6.69 5.30
CA VAL A 67 7.93 6.81 3.85
C VAL A 67 7.82 8.27 3.41
N ALA A 68 7.42 9.17 4.30
CA ALA A 68 7.11 10.56 4.00
C ALA A 68 8.28 11.53 4.22
N VAL A 69 9.33 11.14 4.96
CA VAL A 69 10.47 12.03 5.28
C VAL A 69 11.05 12.69 4.02
N PRO A 70 11.39 11.97 2.94
CA PRO A 70 11.93 12.61 1.73
C PRO A 70 10.90 13.52 1.05
N TRP A 71 9.61 13.15 1.06
CA TRP A 71 8.55 13.93 0.43
C TRP A 71 8.27 15.24 1.17
N ARG A 72 8.36 15.24 2.50
CA ARG A 72 8.25 16.47 3.30
C ARG A 72 9.35 17.46 2.95
N TRP A 73 10.57 16.98 2.69
CA TRP A 73 11.68 17.83 2.24
C TRP A 73 11.44 18.45 0.86
N LEU A 74 10.62 17.80 0.03
CA LEU A 74 10.19 18.28 -1.28
C LEU A 74 8.88 19.10 -1.22
N GLY A 75 8.41 19.47 -0.03
CA GLY A 75 7.27 20.37 0.17
C GLY A 75 5.93 19.71 0.46
N ARG A 76 5.86 18.37 0.60
CA ARG A 76 4.64 17.66 1.04
C ARG A 76 4.46 17.71 2.56
N SER A 77 4.33 18.92 3.11
CA SER A 77 4.14 19.13 4.56
C SER A 77 2.81 18.58 5.08
N ASP A 78 1.88 18.22 4.20
CA ASP A 78 0.61 17.55 4.52
C ASP A 78 0.78 16.11 5.03
N LEU A 79 1.94 15.48 4.78
CA LEU A 79 2.23 14.11 5.19
C LEU A 79 2.76 14.06 6.64
N THR A 80 1.94 14.50 7.60
CA THR A 80 2.26 14.45 9.03
C THR A 80 2.23 13.00 9.55
N PRO A 81 2.92 12.71 10.68
CA PRO A 81 2.83 11.39 11.32
C PRO A 81 1.38 10.95 11.57
N GLU A 82 0.53 11.84 12.07
CA GLU A 82 -0.88 11.56 12.37
C GLU A 82 -1.68 11.20 11.12
N VAL A 83 -1.44 11.91 10.01
CA VAL A 83 -2.09 11.62 8.72
C VAL A 83 -1.68 10.23 8.21
N LEU A 84 -0.41 9.87 8.36
CA LEU A 84 0.12 8.59 7.87
C LEU A 84 -0.32 7.41 8.74
N THR A 85 -0.29 7.56 10.06
CA THR A 85 -0.82 6.55 10.99
C THR A 85 -2.29 6.28 10.69
N ARG A 86 -3.11 7.33 10.58
CA ARG A 86 -4.54 7.18 10.26
C ARG A 86 -4.75 6.51 8.90
N ARG A 87 -4.00 6.90 7.87
CA ARG A 87 -4.09 6.27 6.54
C ARG A 87 -3.67 4.80 6.57
N LEU A 88 -2.66 4.43 7.36
CA LEU A 88 -2.25 3.03 7.51
C LEU A 88 -3.37 2.22 8.17
N GLU A 89 -3.93 2.69 9.28
CA GLU A 89 -5.03 2.01 10.00
C GLU A 89 -6.29 1.87 9.13
N GLU A 90 -6.70 2.95 8.45
CA GLU A 90 -7.85 2.93 7.53
C GLU A 90 -7.60 2.02 6.32
N TYR A 91 -6.36 1.96 5.81
CA TYR A 91 -6.00 1.05 4.73
C TYR A 91 -6.06 -0.41 5.17
N LEU A 92 -5.54 -0.74 6.35
CA LEU A 92 -5.65 -2.09 6.92
C LEU A 92 -7.13 -2.50 7.09
N ALA A 93 -7.97 -1.62 7.63
CA ALA A 93 -9.41 -1.87 7.72
C ALA A 93 -10.05 -2.13 6.36
N ALA A 94 -9.76 -1.29 5.35
CA ALA A 94 -10.28 -1.44 4.00
C ALA A 94 -9.80 -2.73 3.30
N LEU A 95 -8.61 -3.23 3.62
CA LEU A 95 -8.12 -4.51 3.12
C LEU A 95 -8.95 -5.67 3.67
N PHE A 96 -9.23 -5.67 4.98
CA PHE A 96 -10.09 -6.68 5.59
C PHE A 96 -11.54 -6.59 5.10
N ASP A 97 -12.08 -5.39 4.93
CA ASP A 97 -13.44 -5.22 4.40
C ASP A 97 -13.59 -5.75 2.97
N ARG A 98 -12.51 -5.73 2.17
CA ARG A 98 -12.54 -6.14 0.76
C ARG A 98 -12.16 -7.61 0.55
N TYR A 99 -11.16 -8.11 1.28
CA TYR A 99 -10.51 -9.40 1.02
C TYR A 99 -10.55 -10.38 2.21
N GLY A 100 -11.13 -9.97 3.34
CA GLY A 100 -11.22 -10.76 4.58
C GLY A 100 -12.52 -11.52 4.78
#